data_AF-A0A7J7IEK7-F1
#
_entry.id   AF-A0A7J7IEK7-F1
#
_cell.length_a   1.000
_cell.length_b   1.000
_cell.length_c   1.000
_cell.angle_alpha   90.00
_cell.angle_beta   90.00
_cell.angle_gamma   90.00
#
_symmetry.space_group_name_H-M   'P 1'
#
loop_
_entity.id
_entity.type
_entity.pdbx_description
1 polymer ?
#
loop_
_entity_poly.entity_id
_entity_poly.type
_entity_poly.pdbx_seq_one_letter_code
_entity_poly.pdbx_strand_id
1 'polypeptide(L)'
;MLTRLAFVASMATKLGDTLATEIGKAYGRRTLLITTLQEVEAGTEGAVSREGTLACAAGAIFLSVFGALSGLIPFQISTIMVCATSAFIATLLESVIGATLQRRYPWLSNEAVNIMNTALGATLAVAVRSLWP
;
A
#
# COMPACT_ATOMS: atom_id res chain seq x y z
N MET A 1 -7.46 3.97 -20.41
CA MET A 1 -8.10 3.93 -19.09
C MET A 1 -7.30 3.09 -18.09
N LEU A 2 -6.99 1.83 -18.41
CA LEU A 2 -6.22 0.94 -17.52
C LEU A 2 -4.84 1.48 -17.11
N THR A 3 -4.10 2.13 -18.02
CA THR A 3 -2.80 2.74 -17.70
C THR A 3 -2.90 3.87 -16.68
N ARG A 4 -3.94 4.71 -16.77
CA ARG A 4 -4.19 5.79 -15.80
C ARG A 4 -4.63 5.24 -14.45
N LEU A 5 -5.42 4.18 -14.46
CA LEU A 5 -5.81 3.45 -13.26
C LEU A 5 -4.58 2.84 -12.56
N ALA A 6 -3.73 2.15 -13.31
CA ALA A 6 -2.47 1.60 -12.83
C ALA A 6 -1.57 2.69 -12.23
N PHE A 7 -1.45 3.83 -12.89
CA PHE A 7 -0.69 4.98 -12.40
C PHE A 7 -1.24 5.52 -11.07
N VAL A 8 -2.55 5.78 -10.99
CA VAL A 8 -3.17 6.29 -9.75
C VAL A 8 -3.04 5.27 -8.61
N ALA A 9 -3.27 3.98 -8.88
CA ALA A 9 -3.11 2.92 -7.89
C ALA A 9 -1.65 2.78 -7.42
N SER A 10 -0.68 2.82 -8.32
CA SER A 10 0.75 2.80 -8.01
C SER A 10 1.13 3.95 -7.06
N MET A 11 0.70 5.16 -7.39
CA MET A 11 1.00 6.35 -6.57
C MET A 11 0.26 6.28 -5.23
N ALA A 12 -0.99 5.80 -5.22
CA ALA A 12 -1.78 5.66 -3.99
C ALA A 12 -1.16 4.63 -3.06
N THR A 13 -0.58 3.57 -3.64
CA THR A 13 0.19 2.56 -2.92
C THR A 13 1.39 3.21 -2.26
N LYS A 14 2.18 4.00 -3.00
CA LYS A 14 3.38 4.61 -2.41
C LYS A 14 3.04 5.63 -1.32
N LEU A 15 2.00 6.45 -1.52
CA LEU A 15 1.57 7.37 -0.49
C LEU A 15 1.05 6.63 0.76
N GLY A 16 0.20 5.62 0.57
CA GLY A 16 -0.33 4.80 1.65
C GLY A 16 0.77 4.11 2.45
N ASP A 17 1.74 3.53 1.77
CA ASP A 17 2.95 2.91 2.32
C ASP A 17 3.81 3.88 3.14
N THR A 18 4.11 5.07 2.59
CA THR A 18 4.86 6.11 3.30
C THR A 18 4.11 6.58 4.55
N LEU A 19 2.81 6.85 4.44
CA LEU A 19 2.02 7.27 5.60
C LEU A 19 1.91 6.16 6.64
N ALA A 20 1.76 4.90 6.23
CA ALA A 20 1.73 3.77 7.14
C ALA A 20 3.01 3.68 7.97
N THR A 21 4.15 3.82 7.30
CA THR A 21 5.48 3.71 7.91
C THR A 21 5.76 4.90 8.82
N GLU A 22 5.56 6.13 8.35
CA GLU A 22 5.90 7.33 9.13
C GLU A 22 4.93 7.56 10.29
N ILE A 23 3.62 7.41 10.07
CA ILE A 23 2.64 7.52 11.16
C ILE A 23 2.75 6.33 12.11
N GLY A 24 3.04 5.14 11.58
CA GLY A 24 3.28 3.95 12.39
C GLY A 24 4.51 4.08 13.30
N LYS A 25 5.61 4.66 12.79
CA LYS A 25 6.81 4.95 13.59
C LYS A 25 6.59 6.05 14.61
N ALA A 26 5.91 7.13 14.23
CA ALA A 26 5.72 8.29 15.10
C ALA A 26 4.66 8.08 16.20
N TYR A 27 3.59 7.33 15.91
CA TYR A 27 2.41 7.23 16.78
C TYR A 27 1.99 5.80 17.11
N GLY A 28 2.67 4.78 16.57
CA GLY A 28 2.34 3.37 16.81
C GLY A 28 2.50 2.99 18.27
N ARG A 29 1.37 2.81 18.97
CA ARG A 29 1.37 2.39 20.39
C ARG A 29 1.62 0.90 20.55
N ARG A 30 1.10 0.11 19.60
CA ARG A 30 1.24 -1.35 19.56
C ARG A 30 1.56 -1.75 18.13
N THR A 31 2.79 -2.16 17.93
CA THR A 31 3.33 -2.55 16.62
C THR A 31 3.54 -4.06 16.62
N LEU A 32 2.97 -4.73 15.64
CA LEU A 32 2.97 -6.19 15.53
C LEU A 32 3.65 -6.62 14.24
N LEU A 33 4.38 -7.72 14.26
CA LEU A 33 4.87 -8.34 13.03
C LEU A 33 3.68 -8.95 12.28
N ILE A 34 3.50 -8.63 10.99
CA ILE A 34 2.30 -9.03 10.24
C ILE A 34 2.12 -10.55 10.14
N THR A 35 3.20 -11.33 10.23
CA THR A 35 3.18 -12.79 10.07
C THR A 35 2.88 -13.54 11.37
N THR A 36 3.42 -13.09 12.50
CA THR A 36 3.30 -13.78 13.80
C THR A 36 2.36 -13.09 14.77
N LEU A 37 1.95 -11.85 14.48
CA LEU A 37 1.19 -10.98 15.37
C LEU A 37 1.85 -10.76 16.74
N GLN A 38 3.17 -10.99 16.83
CA GLN A 38 3.97 -10.68 18.01
C GLN A 38 4.37 -9.22 18.03
N GLU A 39 4.48 -8.65 19.23
CA GLU A 39 4.94 -7.27 19.41
C GLU A 39 6.41 -7.14 19.02
N VAL A 40 6.70 -6.10 18.24
CA VAL A 40 8.04 -5.75 17.75
C VAL A 40 8.25 -4.25 17.85
N GLU A 41 9.51 -3.83 17.85
CA GLU A 41 9.87 -2.42 17.88
C GLU A 41 9.32 -1.68 16.65
N ALA A 42 8.89 -0.44 16.84
CA ALA A 42 8.42 0.41 15.75
C ALA A 42 9.53 0.63 14.72
N GLY A 43 9.22 0.43 13.44
CA GLY A 43 10.20 0.50 12.35
C GLY A 43 10.90 -0.83 12.05
N THR A 44 10.54 -1.93 12.72
CA THR A 44 10.93 -3.28 12.28
C THR A 44 10.35 -3.59 10.90
N GLU A 45 11.14 -4.18 10.00
CA GLU A 45 10.67 -4.57 8.67
C GLU A 45 9.49 -5.55 8.74
N GLY A 46 8.41 -5.22 8.02
CA GLY A 46 7.16 -5.99 8.02
C GLY A 46 6.28 -5.82 9.26
N ALA A 47 6.57 -4.80 10.08
CA ALA A 47 5.77 -4.48 11.24
C ALA A 47 4.61 -3.53 10.90
N VAL A 48 3.44 -3.80 11.49
CA VAL A 48 2.21 -3.04 11.28
C VAL A 48 1.65 -2.56 12.62
N SER A 49 1.16 -1.32 12.63
CA SER A 49 0.43 -0.75 13.78
C SER A 49 -0.97 -0.33 13.35
N ARG A 50 -1.86 -0.10 14.33
CA ARG A 50 -3.22 0.34 14.03
C ARG A 50 -3.22 1.73 13.42
N GLU A 51 -2.40 2.62 13.97
CA GLU A 51 -2.22 3.98 13.51
C GLU A 51 -1.67 4.01 12.08
N GLY A 52 -0.63 3.22 11.80
CA GLY A 52 -0.08 3.07 10.45
C GLY A 52 -1.08 2.47 9.45
N THR A 53 -1.87 1.48 9.87
CA THR A 53 -2.89 0.86 9.01
C THR A 53 -3.99 1.87 8.64
N LEU A 54 -4.46 2.68 9.60
CA LEU A 54 -5.43 3.74 9.34
C LEU A 54 -4.85 4.84 8.44
N ALA A 55 -3.59 5.21 8.67
CA ALA A 55 -2.85 6.15 7.83
C ALA A 55 -2.73 5.66 6.38
N CYS A 56 -2.43 4.38 6.19
CA CYS A 56 -2.39 3.73 4.88
C CYS A 56 -3.73 3.90 4.14
N ALA A 57 -4.83 3.52 4.80
CA ALA A 57 -6.17 3.61 4.23
C ALA A 57 -6.53 5.06 3.88
N ALA A 58 -6.25 6.01 4.78
CA ALA A 58 -6.50 7.42 4.54
C ALA A 58 -5.69 7.97 3.35
N GLY A 59 -4.40 7.63 3.26
CA GLY A 59 -3.53 8.01 2.14
C GLY A 59 -3.99 7.44 0.81
N ALA A 60 -4.31 6.14 0.78
CA ALA A 60 -4.78 5.45 -0.40
C ALA A 60 -6.10 6.03 -0.92
N ILE A 61 -7.05 6.31 -0.03
CA ILE A 61 -8.32 6.97 -0.37
C ILE A 61 -8.06 8.39 -0.88
N PHE A 62 -7.26 9.19 -0.14
CA PHE A 62 -6.96 10.57 -0.49
C PHE A 62 -6.40 10.67 -1.92
N LEU A 63 -5.37 9.88 -2.25
CA LEU A 63 -4.77 9.98 -3.58
C LEU A 63 -5.68 9.42 -4.68
N SER A 64 -6.48 8.40 -4.38
CA SER A 64 -7.45 7.87 -5.33
C SER A 64 -8.55 8.90 -5.66
N VAL A 65 -9.04 9.62 -4.64
CA VAL A 65 -9.98 10.74 -4.82
C VAL A 65 -9.33 11.87 -5.60
N PHE A 66 -8.08 12.22 -5.29
CA PHE A 66 -7.33 13.23 -6.03
C PHE A 66 -7.15 12.84 -7.51
N GLY A 67 -6.87 11.57 -7.80
CA GLY A 67 -6.82 11.03 -9.16
C GLY A 67 -8.15 11.15 -9.91
N ALA A 68 -9.27 11.00 -9.21
CA ALA A 68 -10.59 11.20 -9.79
C ALA A 68 -10.92 12.69 -10.04
N LEU A 69 -10.63 13.56 -9.07
CA LEU A 69 -10.86 15.00 -9.17
C LEU A 69 -10.00 15.66 -10.26
N SER A 70 -8.78 15.16 -10.47
CA SER A 70 -7.88 15.63 -11.54
C SER A 70 -8.24 15.09 -12.93
N GLY A 71 -9.23 14.22 -13.06
CA GLY A 71 -9.64 13.62 -14.32
C GLY A 71 -8.70 12.53 -14.86
N LEU A 72 -7.73 12.06 -14.05
CA LEU A 72 -6.86 10.93 -14.43
C LEU A 72 -7.66 9.63 -14.50
N ILE A 73 -8.57 9.42 -13.56
CA ILE A 73 -9.54 8.32 -13.54
C ILE A 73 -10.97 8.88 -13.49
N PRO A 74 -11.98 8.11 -13.95
CA PRO A 74 -13.37 8.53 -13.83
C PRO A 74 -13.78 8.84 -12.39
N PHE A 75 -14.62 9.87 -12.21
CA PHE A 75 -15.22 10.21 -10.92
C PHE A 75 -16.35 9.23 -10.57
N GLN A 76 -15.97 8.02 -10.21
CA GLN A 76 -16.84 6.90 -9.90
C GLN A 76 -16.36 6.23 -8.62
N ILE A 77 -17.26 6.01 -7.67
CA ILE A 77 -16.93 5.40 -6.37
C ILE A 77 -16.26 4.04 -6.56
N SER A 78 -16.75 3.22 -7.51
CA SER A 78 -16.15 1.92 -7.84
C SER A 78 -14.68 2.05 -8.24
N THR A 79 -14.35 2.98 -9.15
CA THR A 79 -12.97 3.21 -9.61
C THR A 79 -12.06 3.71 -8.49
N ILE A 80 -12.55 4.64 -7.66
CA ILE A 80 -11.81 5.15 -6.50
C ILE A 80 -11.53 4.02 -5.50
N MET A 81 -12.53 3.19 -5.21
CA MET A 81 -12.41 2.06 -4.29
C MET A 81 -11.46 0.99 -4.82
N VAL A 82 -11.45 0.71 -6.13
CA VAL A 82 -10.49 -0.21 -6.74
C VAL A 82 -9.06 0.27 -6.53
N CYS A 83 -8.75 1.55 -6.78
CA CYS A 83 -7.42 2.09 -6.55
C CYS A 83 -7.03 2.05 -5.06
N ALA A 84 -7.92 2.52 -4.18
CA ALA A 84 -7.64 2.62 -2.75
C ALA A 84 -7.45 1.24 -2.09
N THR A 85 -8.31 0.27 -2.41
CA THR A 85 -8.21 -1.10 -1.87
C THR A 85 -7.00 -1.84 -2.43
N SER A 86 -6.70 -1.69 -3.73
CA SER A 86 -5.50 -2.29 -4.34
C SER A 86 -4.22 -1.76 -3.71
N ALA A 87 -4.17 -0.44 -3.48
CA ALA A 87 -3.05 0.21 -2.79
C ALA A 87 -2.87 -0.29 -1.36
N PHE A 88 -3.97 -0.33 -0.59
CA PHE A 88 -3.95 -0.84 0.78
C PHE A 88 -3.49 -2.30 0.86
N ILE A 89 -4.03 -3.17 -0.01
CA ILE A 89 -3.64 -4.58 -0.07
C ILE A 89 -2.16 -4.72 -0.47
N ALA A 90 -1.69 -3.95 -1.44
CA ALA A 90 -0.29 -3.97 -1.85
C ALA A 90 0.65 -3.59 -0.69
N THR A 91 0.32 -2.55 0.09
CA THR A 91 1.10 -2.18 1.28
C THR A 91 1.09 -3.29 2.34
N LEU A 92 -0.01 -4.02 2.53
CA LEU A 92 -0.01 -5.17 3.45
C LEU A 92 0.87 -6.32 2.92
N LEU A 93 0.85 -6.58 1.61
CA LEU A 93 1.71 -7.59 0.98
C LEU A 93 3.18 -7.21 1.06
N GLU A 94 3.50 -5.93 0.92
CA GLU A 94 4.83 -5.36 1.17
C GLU A 94 5.31 -5.73 2.58
N SER A 95 4.47 -5.52 3.59
CA SER A 95 4.84 -5.87 4.97
C SER A 95 5.06 -7.38 5.15
N VAL A 96 4.31 -8.23 4.43
CA VAL A 96 4.55 -9.68 4.42
C VAL A 96 5.91 -10.01 3.77
N ILE A 97 6.23 -9.35 2.65
CA ILE A 97 7.52 -9.49 1.97
C ILE A 97 8.67 -9.05 2.88
N GLY A 98 8.52 -7.94 3.60
CA GLY A 98 9.52 -7.46 4.55
C GLY A 98 9.72 -8.42 5.73
N ALA A 99 8.63 -8.93 6.30
CA ALA A 99 8.69 -9.87 7.43
C ALA A 99 9.29 -11.25 7.05
N THR A 100 9.20 -11.65 5.78
CA THR A 100 9.60 -13.01 5.33
C THR A 100 10.83 -13.04 4.44
N LEU A 101 10.82 -12.28 3.34
CA LEU A 101 11.80 -12.37 2.26
C LEU A 101 13.00 -11.46 2.49
N GLN A 102 12.82 -10.24 3.01
CA GLN A 102 13.96 -9.32 3.22
C GLN A 102 14.97 -9.87 4.23
N ARG A 103 14.51 -10.60 5.25
CA ARG A 103 15.39 -11.30 6.19
C ARG A 103 16.18 -12.44 5.55
N ARG A 104 15.65 -13.06 4.50
CA ARG A 104 16.25 -14.22 3.82
C ARG A 104 17.16 -13.83 2.67
N TYR A 105 16.90 -12.70 2.03
CA TYR A 105 17.56 -12.26 0.80
C TYR A 105 18.17 -10.88 0.99
N PRO A 106 19.48 -10.77 1.32
CA PRO A 106 20.14 -9.48 1.58
C PRO A 106 20.14 -8.51 0.38
N TRP A 107 19.97 -9.01 -0.84
CA TRP A 107 19.84 -8.19 -2.05
C TRP A 107 18.47 -7.52 -2.17
N LEU A 108 17.48 -7.97 -1.41
CA LEU A 108 16.12 -7.43 -1.41
C LEU A 108 16.05 -6.17 -0.53
N SER A 109 16.64 -5.09 -1.03
CA SER A 109 16.66 -3.79 -0.35
C SER A 109 15.27 -3.16 -0.22
N ASN A 110 15.14 -2.16 0.66
CA ASN A 110 13.90 -1.39 0.80
C ASN A 110 13.46 -0.74 -0.51
N GLU A 111 14.40 -0.32 -1.36
CA GLU A 111 14.06 0.20 -2.69
C GLU A 111 13.49 -0.86 -3.62
N ALA A 112 14.06 -2.08 -3.60
CA ALA A 112 13.54 -3.19 -4.40
C ALA A 112 12.12 -3.56 -3.97
N VAL A 113 11.87 -3.62 -2.66
CA VAL A 113 10.54 -3.91 -2.10
C VAL A 113 9.55 -2.79 -2.40
N ASN A 114 9.96 -1.52 -2.35
CA ASN A 114 9.14 -0.37 -2.76
C ASN A 114 8.71 -0.45 -4.23
N ILE A 115 9.62 -0.84 -5.12
CA ILE A 115 9.32 -1.03 -6.55
C ILE A 115 8.30 -2.17 -6.71
N MET A 116 8.48 -3.28 -6.00
CA MET A 116 7.53 -4.40 -6.02
C MET A 116 6.16 -3.97 -5.49
N ASN A 117 6.11 -3.22 -4.39
CA ASN A 117 4.88 -2.75 -3.76
C ASN A 117 4.04 -1.90 -4.74
N THR A 118 4.66 -0.87 -5.32
CA THR A 118 3.97 0.00 -6.29
C THR A 118 3.50 -0.74 -7.53
N ALA A 119 4.30 -1.70 -8.03
CA ALA A 119 3.90 -2.58 -9.12
C ALA A 119 2.74 -3.52 -8.73
N LEU A 120 2.71 -4.06 -7.51
CA LEU A 120 1.61 -4.86 -6.99
C LEU A 120 0.32 -4.04 -6.94
N GLY A 121 0.37 -2.81 -6.42
CA GLY A 121 -0.79 -1.93 -6.38
C GLY A 121 -1.37 -1.63 -7.77
N ALA A 122 -0.49 -1.34 -8.74
CA ALA A 122 -0.88 -1.11 -10.13
C ALA A 122 -1.52 -2.35 -10.77
N THR A 123 -0.89 -3.52 -10.61
CA THR A 123 -1.34 -4.77 -11.22
C THR A 123 -2.65 -5.28 -10.60
N LEU A 124 -2.80 -5.19 -9.28
CA LEU A 124 -4.04 -5.51 -8.58
C LEU A 124 -5.20 -4.65 -9.08
N ALA A 125 -5.01 -3.34 -9.19
CA ALA A 125 -6.06 -2.44 -9.66
C ALA A 125 -6.50 -2.78 -11.09
N VAL A 126 -5.53 -3.02 -11.99
CA VAL A 126 -5.82 -3.43 -13.37
C VAL A 126 -6.55 -4.77 -13.39
N ALA A 127 -6.07 -5.78 -12.65
CA ALA A 127 -6.70 -7.10 -12.60
C ALA A 127 -8.15 -7.02 -12.11
N VAL A 128 -8.42 -6.31 -11.01
CA VAL A 128 -9.77 -6.12 -10.49
C VAL A 128 -10.66 -5.41 -11.51
N ARG A 129 -10.17 -4.33 -12.13
CA ARG A 129 -10.94 -3.57 -13.13
C ARG A 129 -11.21 -4.35 -14.42
N SER A 130 -10.32 -5.27 -14.77
CA SER A 130 -10.45 -6.15 -15.94
C SER A 130 -11.42 -7.32 -15.70
N LEU A 131 -11.46 -7.85 -14.48
CA LEU A 131 -12.38 -8.92 -14.10
C LEU A 131 -13.79 -8.41 -13.79
N TRP A 132 -13.91 -7.16 -13.34
CA TRP A 132 -15.17 -6.50 -13.01
C TRP A 132 -15.32 -5.18 -13.80
N PRO A 133 -15.84 -5.25 -15.04
CA PRO A 133 -15.89 -4.11 -15.97
C PRO A 133 -16.85 -2.97 -15.57
#